data_AF-A0A945QH41-F1
#
_entry.id   AF-A0A945QH41-F1
#
_cell.length_a   1.000
_cell.length_b   1.000
_cell.length_c   1.000
_cell.angle_alpha   90.00
_cell.angle_beta   90.00
_cell.angle_gamma   90.00
#
_symmetry.space_group_name_H-M   'P 1'
#
loop_
_entity.id
_entity.type
_entity.pdbx_description
1 polymer ?
#
loop_
_entity_poly.entity_id
_entity_poly.type
_entity_poly.pdbx_seq_one_letter_code
_entity_poly.pdbx_strand_id
1 'polypeptide(L)'
;LEHYGLIRVKDQPIDYRHNWDNNTLFTSWFFIEIGRQADHHDRGETHFWELENVGAPNTGWGYFTIFALALVPPIWHWYMRKRLATWDEKFATIEEKVIAARINKEVGYEGTSFDGDELSFPVEN
;
A
#
# COMPACT_ATOMS: atom_id res chain seq x y z
N LEU A 1 4.94 -6.95 0.70
CA LEU A 1 4.31 -5.74 1.28
C LEU A 1 3.47 -5.04 0.22
N GLU A 2 4.11 -4.77 -0.91
CA GLU A 2 3.70 -4.02 -2.11
C GLU A 2 2.25 -4.19 -2.61
N HIS A 3 1.58 -5.32 -2.38
CA HIS A 3 0.18 -5.50 -2.78
C HIS A 3 -0.75 -5.96 -1.65
N TYR A 4 -0.28 -5.92 -0.40
CA TYR A 4 -1.00 -6.52 0.71
C TYR A 4 -2.40 -5.91 0.89
N GLY A 5 -3.43 -6.74 0.82
CA GLY A 5 -4.83 -6.37 1.06
C GLY A 5 -5.45 -5.47 0.00
N LEU A 6 -4.70 -5.02 -1.00
CA LEU A 6 -5.22 -4.22 -2.11
C LEU A 6 -6.01 -5.12 -3.06
N ILE A 7 -7.12 -4.58 -3.57
CA ILE A 7 -8.06 -5.33 -4.40
C ILE A 7 -8.15 -4.64 -5.75
N ARG A 8 -8.29 -5.44 -6.80
CA ARG A 8 -8.55 -4.99 -8.16
C ARG A 8 -9.77 -5.73 -8.70
N VAL A 9 -10.61 -5.06 -9.46
CA VAL A 9 -11.67 -5.73 -10.23
C VAL A 9 -11.04 -6.71 -11.22
N LYS A 10 -11.56 -7.95 -11.25
CA LYS A 10 -11.04 -8.97 -12.15
C LYS A 10 -11.04 -8.47 -13.60
N ASP A 11 -9.97 -8.77 -14.33
CA ASP A 11 -9.76 -8.42 -15.74
C ASP A 11 -9.68 -6.90 -16.06
N GLN A 12 -9.63 -6.02 -15.06
CA GLN A 12 -9.32 -4.59 -15.25
C GLN A 12 -7.81 -4.33 -15.27
N PRO A 13 -7.30 -3.27 -15.93
CA PRO A 13 -5.87 -2.95 -15.87
C PRO A 13 -5.40 -2.66 -14.44
N ILE A 14 -4.12 -2.94 -14.18
CA ILE A 14 -3.47 -2.47 -12.96
C ILE A 14 -3.29 -0.94 -13.04
N ASP A 15 -3.22 -0.31 -11.89
CA ASP A 15 -3.11 1.13 -11.70
C ASP A 15 -2.18 1.33 -10.51
N TYR A 16 -1.51 2.48 -10.40
CA TYR A 16 -0.63 2.80 -9.27
C TYR A 16 -1.30 2.57 -7.92
N ARG A 17 -2.62 2.79 -7.82
CA ARG A 17 -3.37 2.54 -6.58
C ARG A 17 -3.39 1.09 -6.11
N HIS A 18 -3.02 0.14 -6.96
CA HIS A 18 -2.92 -1.29 -6.62
C HIS A 18 -1.54 -1.68 -6.08
N ASN A 19 -0.74 -0.69 -5.69
CA ASN A 19 0.58 -0.85 -5.14
C ASN A 19 0.72 -0.03 -3.85
N TRP A 20 1.54 -0.53 -2.94
CA TRP A 20 2.03 0.18 -1.79
C TRP A 20 3.44 0.68 -2.06
N ASP A 21 3.61 2.00 -2.07
CA ASP A 21 4.90 2.66 -2.17
C ASP A 21 5.52 2.94 -0.79
N ASN A 22 6.81 3.24 -0.80
CA ASN A 22 7.57 3.72 0.34
C ASN A 22 8.59 4.80 -0.08
N ASN A 23 8.61 5.93 0.65
CA ASN A 23 9.47 7.07 0.30
C ASN A 23 10.53 7.35 1.37
N THR A 24 10.84 6.38 2.23
CA THR A 24 11.81 6.62 3.31
C THR A 24 13.23 6.56 2.74
N LEU A 25 14.04 7.57 3.05
CA LEU A 25 15.42 7.68 2.54
C LEU A 25 16.23 6.40 2.78
N PHE A 26 16.14 5.81 3.97
CA PHE A 26 16.91 4.60 4.29
C PHE A 26 16.45 3.37 3.49
N THR A 27 15.14 3.19 3.27
CA THR A 27 14.64 2.12 2.40
C THR A 27 15.12 2.33 0.98
N SER A 28 15.00 3.56 0.48
CA SER A 28 15.36 3.93 -0.89
C SER A 28 16.85 3.71 -1.16
N TRP A 29 17.71 4.14 -0.24
CA TRP A 29 19.16 3.89 -0.30
C TRP A 29 19.51 2.40 -0.19
N PHE A 30 18.94 1.69 0.78
CA PHE A 30 19.34 0.30 1.06
C PHE A 30 18.85 -0.67 -0.01
N PHE A 31 17.59 -0.51 -0.41
CA PHE A 31 16.92 -1.39 -1.37
C PHE A 31 16.89 -0.82 -2.78
N ILE A 32 17.69 0.21 -3.08
CA ILE A 32 17.90 0.67 -4.45
C ILE A 32 16.53 1.08 -5.06
N GLU A 33 15.85 2.01 -4.39
CA GLU A 33 14.54 2.57 -4.77
C GLU A 33 13.38 1.54 -4.89
N ILE A 34 13.47 0.36 -4.25
CA ILE A 34 12.34 -0.61 -4.22
C ILE A 34 11.01 -0.01 -3.72
N GLY A 35 11.10 1.10 -2.96
CA GLY A 35 9.93 1.82 -2.48
C GLY A 35 9.10 2.48 -3.59
N ARG A 36 9.66 2.65 -4.80
CA ARG A 36 8.99 3.18 -6.01
C ARG A 36 8.24 2.08 -6.77
N GLN A 37 7.50 1.26 -6.03
CA GLN A 37 6.93 0.03 -6.54
C GLN A 37 5.96 0.27 -7.69
N ALA A 38 5.06 1.25 -7.52
CA ALA A 38 4.03 1.54 -8.50
C ALA A 38 4.62 1.94 -9.85
N ASP A 39 5.64 2.79 -9.83
CA ASP A 39 6.34 3.25 -11.02
C ASP A 39 7.18 2.12 -11.65
N HIS A 40 7.85 1.31 -10.83
CA HIS A 40 8.55 0.12 -11.32
C HIS A 40 7.61 -0.88 -12.00
N HIS A 41 6.37 -1.04 -11.54
CA HIS A 41 5.43 -1.94 -12.21
C HIS A 41 4.89 -1.43 -13.54
N ASP A 42 4.92 -0.11 -13.75
CA ASP A 42 4.47 0.52 -14.99
C ASP A 42 5.62 0.70 -15.99
N ARG A 43 6.79 1.12 -15.51
CA ARG A 43 8.02 1.37 -16.28
C ARG A 43 9.16 0.47 -15.81
N GLY A 44 8.96 -0.85 -15.79
CA GLY A 44 9.87 -1.82 -15.14
C GLY A 44 11.28 -1.93 -15.72
N GLU A 45 11.50 -1.43 -16.91
CA GLU A 45 12.81 -1.30 -17.56
C GLU A 45 13.60 -0.05 -17.11
N THR A 46 12.95 0.87 -16.39
CA THR A 46 13.56 2.12 -15.91
C THR A 46 14.64 1.83 -14.89
N HIS A 47 15.74 2.57 -14.97
CA HIS A 47 16.79 2.46 -13.97
C HIS A 47 16.30 2.92 -12.60
N PHE A 48 16.79 2.31 -11.52
CA PHE A 48 16.26 2.58 -10.18
C PHE A 48 16.38 4.07 -9.77
N TRP A 49 17.40 4.79 -10.24
CA TRP A 49 17.61 6.22 -9.96
C TRP A 49 16.72 7.15 -10.79
N GLU A 50 15.95 6.61 -11.73
CA GLU A 50 14.99 7.33 -12.59
C GLU A 50 13.53 7.01 -12.19
N LEU A 51 13.34 6.19 -11.16
CA LEU A 51 12.02 5.89 -10.62
C LEU A 51 11.47 7.08 -9.86
N GLU A 52 10.20 7.37 -10.08
CA GLU A 52 9.49 8.54 -9.57
C GLU A 52 8.42 8.18 -8.55
N ASN A 53 8.01 9.16 -7.75
CA ASN A 53 6.81 9.04 -6.93
C ASN A 53 5.59 9.30 -7.82
N VAL A 54 4.83 8.25 -8.12
CA VAL A 54 3.63 8.33 -8.98
C VAL A 54 2.33 8.51 -8.20
N GLY A 55 2.40 8.87 -6.91
CA GLY A 55 1.23 9.14 -6.08
C GLY A 55 0.48 7.89 -5.62
N ALA A 56 1.14 6.73 -5.61
CA ALA A 56 0.57 5.50 -5.10
C ALA A 56 0.36 5.56 -3.57
N PRO A 57 -0.58 4.76 -3.03
CA PRO A 57 -0.77 4.59 -1.59
C PRO A 57 0.56 4.29 -0.89
N ASN A 58 0.85 4.97 0.21
CA ASN A 58 2.09 4.79 0.95
C ASN A 58 1.85 4.08 2.28
N THR A 59 2.69 3.11 2.62
CA THR A 59 2.58 2.43 3.91
C THR A 59 3.05 3.30 5.08
N GLY A 60 3.83 4.36 4.82
CA GLY A 60 4.39 5.28 5.80
C GLY A 60 5.79 4.88 6.23
N TRP A 61 5.92 3.91 7.14
CA TRP A 61 7.22 3.45 7.63
C TRP A 61 8.03 2.69 6.58
N GLY A 62 9.36 2.75 6.68
CA GLY A 62 10.28 2.04 5.80
C GLY A 62 10.20 0.52 5.90
N TYR A 63 10.75 -0.18 4.89
CA TYR A 63 10.64 -1.64 4.76
C TYR A 63 11.14 -2.40 5.98
N PHE A 64 12.22 -1.95 6.62
CA PHE A 64 12.75 -2.59 7.83
C PHE A 64 11.79 -2.53 9.01
N THR A 65 11.21 -1.35 9.26
CA THR A 65 10.21 -1.17 10.32
C THR A 65 9.00 -2.03 10.02
N ILE A 66 8.49 -1.98 8.79
CA ILE A 66 7.31 -2.74 8.40
C ILE A 66 7.57 -4.25 8.47
N PHE A 67 8.75 -4.70 8.04
CA PHE A 67 9.18 -6.09 8.20
C PHE A 67 9.16 -6.51 9.67
N ALA A 68 9.70 -5.68 10.58
CA ALA A 68 9.66 -5.97 12.01
C ALA A 68 8.22 -6.04 12.56
N LEU A 69 7.31 -5.14 12.12
CA LEU A 69 5.90 -5.20 12.49
C LEU A 69 5.22 -6.48 11.97
N ALA A 70 5.55 -6.92 10.76
CA ALA A 70 5.01 -8.13 10.12
C ALA A 70 5.35 -9.41 10.89
N LEU A 71 6.44 -9.43 11.67
CA LEU A 71 6.81 -10.56 12.52
C LEU A 71 5.89 -10.73 13.74
N VAL A 72 5.04 -9.74 14.06
CA VAL A 72 4.09 -9.80 15.17
C VAL A 72 2.67 -9.61 14.63
N PRO A 73 1.94 -10.70 14.29
CA PRO A 73 0.68 -10.63 13.54
C PRO A 73 -0.40 -9.68 14.11
N PRO A 74 -0.63 -9.59 15.44
CA PRO A 74 -1.60 -8.64 15.98
C PRO A 74 -1.24 -7.17 15.69
N ILE A 75 0.05 -6.83 15.75
CA ILE A 75 0.55 -5.47 15.48
C ILE A 75 0.47 -5.18 13.98
N TRP A 76 0.90 -6.14 13.15
CA TRP A 76 0.77 -6.08 11.69
C TRP A 76 -0.66 -5.81 11.25
N HIS A 77 -1.63 -6.59 11.74
CA HIS A 77 -3.03 -6.43 11.38
C HIS A 77 -3.62 -5.10 11.89
N TRP A 78 -3.23 -4.66 13.09
CA TRP A 78 -3.62 -3.34 13.58
C TRP A 78 -3.08 -2.23 12.67
N TYR A 79 -1.81 -2.32 12.28
CA TYR A 79 -1.14 -1.33 11.42
C TYR A 79 -1.76 -1.28 10.02
N MET A 80 -1.83 -2.42 9.32
CA MET A 80 -2.29 -2.46 7.94
C MET A 80 -3.78 -2.20 7.78
N ARG A 81 -4.62 -2.54 8.76
CA ARG A 81 -6.07 -2.24 8.66
C ARG A 81 -6.37 -0.75 8.58
N LYS A 82 -5.59 0.09 9.26
CA LYS A 82 -5.72 1.55 9.12
C LYS A 82 -5.32 2.04 7.73
N ARG A 83 -4.25 1.48 7.14
CA ARG A 83 -3.81 1.85 5.78
C ARG A 83 -4.81 1.38 4.74
N LEU A 84 -5.37 0.17 4.91
CA LEU A 84 -6.44 -0.35 4.06
C LEU A 84 -7.71 0.49 4.16
N ALA A 85 -8.08 0.97 5.35
CA ALA A 85 -9.19 1.91 5.49
C ALA A 85 -8.95 3.23 4.74
N THR A 86 -7.74 3.79 4.84
CA THR A 86 -7.34 4.97 4.03
C THR A 86 -7.41 4.67 2.54
N TRP A 87 -6.99 3.47 2.11
CA TRP A 87 -7.07 3.04 0.72
C TRP A 87 -8.51 2.94 0.23
N ASP A 88 -9.38 2.29 1.01
CA ASP A 88 -10.81 2.21 0.73
C ASP A 88 -11.40 3.61 0.57
N GLU A 89 -11.09 4.55 1.46
CA GLU A 89 -11.64 5.90 1.40
C GLU A 89 -11.17 6.70 0.18
N LYS A 90 -9.87 6.68 -0.11
CA LYS A 90 -9.23 7.64 -1.03
C LYS A 90 -8.93 7.09 -2.42
N PHE A 91 -8.79 5.77 -2.57
CA PHE A 91 -8.25 5.15 -3.78
C PHE A 91 -9.20 4.12 -4.40
N ALA A 92 -9.92 3.35 -3.59
CA ALA A 92 -10.78 2.28 -4.09
C ALA A 92 -11.95 2.81 -4.93
N THR A 93 -12.19 2.16 -6.07
CA THR A 93 -13.39 2.34 -6.88
C THR A 93 -14.64 1.81 -6.14
N ILE A 94 -15.82 2.15 -6.65
CA ILE A 94 -17.09 1.65 -6.08
C ILE A 94 -17.13 0.12 -6.19
N GLU A 95 -16.68 -0.43 -7.31
CA GLU A 95 -16.63 -1.86 -7.58
C GLU A 95 -15.64 -2.57 -6.63
N GLU A 96 -14.46 -1.99 -6.38
CA GLU A 96 -13.50 -2.51 -5.41
C GLU A 96 -14.03 -2.49 -3.99
N LYS A 97 -14.75 -1.43 -3.60
CA LYS A 97 -15.43 -1.35 -2.28
C LYS A 97 -16.46 -2.46 -2.12
N VAL A 98 -17.22 -2.78 -3.17
CA VAL A 98 -18.17 -3.91 -3.15
C VAL A 98 -17.44 -5.24 -2.97
N ILE A 99 -16.30 -5.43 -3.64
CA ILE A 99 -15.47 -6.63 -3.47
C ILE A 99 -14.92 -6.71 -2.03
N ALA A 100 -14.39 -5.60 -1.50
CA ALA A 100 -13.87 -5.52 -0.14
C ALA A 100 -14.96 -5.85 0.90
N ALA A 101 -16.15 -5.26 0.77
CA ALA A 101 -17.29 -5.53 1.64
C ALA A 101 -17.70 -7.01 1.63
N ARG A 102 -17.74 -7.63 0.44
CA ARG A 102 -18.04 -9.06 0.30
C ARG A 102 -16.98 -9.93 0.98
N ILE A 103 -15.70 -9.69 0.73
CA ILE A 103 -14.59 -10.46 1.33
C ILE A 103 -14.60 -10.29 2.85
N ASN A 104 -14.73 -9.06 3.35
CA ASN A 104 -14.80 -8.79 4.79
C ASN A 104 -15.96 -9.54 5.45
N LYS A 105 -17.11 -9.63 4.80
CA LYS A 105 -18.23 -10.43 5.29
C LYS A 105 -17.91 -11.94 5.32
N GLU A 106 -17.32 -12.48 4.25
CA GLU A 106 -16.96 -13.91 4.14
C GLU A 106 -15.98 -14.36 5.23
N VAL A 107 -15.05 -13.48 5.64
CA VAL A 107 -14.03 -13.78 6.66
C VAL A 107 -14.41 -13.28 8.07
N GLY A 108 -15.61 -12.73 8.26
CA GLY A 108 -16.09 -12.27 9.58
C GLY A 108 -15.48 -10.95 10.06
N TYR A 109 -14.99 -10.11 9.15
CA TYR A 109 -14.46 -8.76 9.42
C TYR A 109 -15.50 -7.65 9.24
N GLU A 110 -16.75 -7.98 8.88
CA GLU A 110 -17.86 -7.03 8.85
C GLU A 110 -18.00 -6.30 10.21
N GLY A 111 -18.09 -4.96 10.16
CA GLY A 111 -18.17 -4.13 11.37
C GLY A 111 -16.84 -3.91 12.12
N THR A 112 -15.71 -4.42 11.61
CA THR A 112 -14.38 -4.19 12.20
C THR A 112 -13.65 -2.98 11.59
N SER A 113 -14.38 -1.95 11.18
CA SER A 113 -13.81 -0.77 10.51
C SER A 113 -12.78 -0.08 11.39
N PHE A 114 -11.68 0.35 10.76
CA PHE A 114 -10.66 1.18 11.38
C PHE A 114 -10.78 2.58 10.81
N ASP A 115 -10.58 3.60 11.65
CA ASP A 115 -10.36 4.94 11.12
C ASP A 115 -9.03 4.94 10.36
N GLY A 116 -9.08 5.37 9.11
CA GLY A 116 -7.90 5.53 8.27
C GLY A 116 -6.89 6.48 8.91
N ASP A 117 -5.61 6.19 8.75
CA ASP A 117 -4.54 7.13 9.06
C ASP A 117 -3.66 7.37 7.83
N GLU A 118 -3.14 8.60 7.71
CA GLU A 118 -2.05 8.90 6.79
C GLU A 118 -0.77 9.07 7.60
N LEU A 119 0.16 8.13 7.40
CA LEU A 119 1.55 8.37 7.74
C LEU A 119 2.27 8.74 6.45
N SER A 120 2.29 10.02 6.11
CA SER A 120 3.20 10.54 5.11
C SER A 120 4.36 11.22 5.84
N PHE A 121 5.57 10.69 5.68
CA PHE A 121 6.76 11.50 5.96
C PHE A 121 6.82 12.60 4.90
N PRO A 122 7.17 13.85 5.27
CA PRO A 122 7.31 14.91 4.29
C PRO A 122 8.26 14.44 3.20
N VAL A 123 7.75 14.43 1.97
CA VAL A 123 8.57 14.29 0.77
C VAL A 123 9.35 15.59 0.70
N GLU A 124 10.65 15.57 0.98
CA GLU A 124 11.48 16.70 0.58
C GLU A 124 11.45 16.75 -0.95
N ASN A 125 10.98 17.88 -1.48
CA ASN A 125 10.98 18.20 -2.90
C ASN A 125 12.39 18.25 -3.46
#